data_AF-A0A933G4R6-F1
#
_entry.id   AF-A0A933G4R6-F1
#
_cell.length_a   1.000
_cell.length_b   1.000
_cell.length_c   1.000
_cell.angle_alpha   90.00
_cell.angle_beta   90.00
_cell.angle_gamma   90.00
#
_symmetry.space_group_name_H-M   'P 1'
#
loop_
_entity.id
_entity.type
_entity.pdbx_description
1 polymer ?
#
loop_
_entity_poly.entity_id
_entity_poly.type
_entity_poly.pdbx_seq_one_letter_code
_entity_poly.pdbx_strand_id
1 'polypeptide(L)' 'CPMNLPMDFDGDGDVDGEDFGHLQACLTGVGGTFLPGCQDADLDGDFDVDGLDIAIFLGCLSGPHIVADTSCLP' A
#
# COMPACT_ATOMS: atom_id res chain seq x y z
N CYS A 1 4.15 -14.09 -13.07
CA CYS A 1 5.52 -13.85 -12.54
C CYS A 1 5.35 -12.81 -11.47
N PRO A 2 5.77 -13.03 -10.21
CA PRO A 2 5.54 -12.02 -9.19
C PRO A 2 6.52 -10.89 -9.47
N MET A 3 6.01 -9.82 -10.07
CA MET A 3 6.67 -8.54 -10.00
C MET A 3 6.28 -8.05 -8.62
N ASN A 4 7.23 -7.99 -7.69
CA ASN A 4 6.96 -7.44 -6.37
C ASN A 4 6.79 -5.93 -6.56
N LEU A 5 5.56 -5.50 -6.88
CA LEU A 5 5.23 -4.12 -7.20
C LEU A 5 5.01 -3.35 -5.90
N PRO A 6 5.37 -2.06 -5.84
CA PRO A 6 5.02 -1.22 -4.71
C PRO A 6 3.49 -1.21 -4.54
N MET A 7 3.01 -1.36 -3.30
CA MET A 7 1.58 -1.37 -2.94
C MET A 7 0.74 -2.53 -3.51
N ASP A 8 1.37 -3.53 -4.15
CA ASP A 8 0.78 -4.83 -4.52
C ASP A 8 1.05 -5.80 -3.36
N PHE A 9 0.16 -5.81 -2.38
CA PHE A 9 0.30 -6.54 -1.12
C PHE A 9 -0.12 -8.00 -1.25
N ASP A 10 -0.98 -8.34 -2.21
CA ASP A 10 -1.39 -9.72 -2.47
C ASP A 10 -0.54 -10.44 -3.54
N GLY A 11 0.25 -9.68 -4.31
CA GLY A 11 1.24 -10.15 -5.27
C GLY A 11 0.65 -10.59 -6.61
N ASP A 12 -0.54 -10.10 -6.97
CA ASP A 12 -1.24 -10.48 -8.19
C ASP A 12 -0.83 -9.67 -9.44
N GLY A 13 -0.11 -8.56 -9.23
CA GLY A 13 0.47 -7.72 -10.27
C GLY A 13 -0.32 -6.45 -10.61
N ASP A 14 -1.38 -6.16 -9.88
CA ASP A 14 -2.06 -4.86 -9.90
C ASP A 14 -2.06 -4.17 -8.53
N VAL A 15 -2.62 -2.96 -8.48
CA VAL A 15 -2.82 -2.22 -7.22
C VAL A 15 -4.27 -1.82 -7.19
N ASP A 16 -5.05 -2.46 -6.32
CA ASP A 16 -6.50 -2.40 -6.36
C ASP A 16 -7.19 -2.36 -4.97
N GLY A 17 -8.45 -2.80 -4.93
CA GLY A 17 -9.23 -2.82 -3.69
C GLY A 17 -8.80 -3.88 -2.68
N GLU A 18 -8.20 -4.99 -3.11
CA GLU A 18 -7.69 -6.04 -2.22
C GLU A 18 -6.45 -5.53 -1.47
N ASP A 19 -5.55 -4.85 -2.17
CA ASP A 19 -4.39 -4.17 -1.56
C ASP A 19 -4.82 -3.06 -0.61
N PHE A 20 -5.83 -2.26 -1.01
CA PHE A 20 -6.36 -1.24 -0.12
C PHE A 20 -6.96 -1.85 1.15
N GLY A 21 -7.50 -3.06 1.08
CA GLY A 21 -7.97 -3.81 2.23
C GLY A 21 -6.85 -4.12 3.24
N HIS A 22 -5.66 -4.49 2.76
CA HIS A 22 -4.47 -4.66 3.60
C HIS A 22 -4.05 -3.35 4.26
N LEU A 23 -3.93 -2.28 3.48
CA LEU A 23 -3.58 -0.95 4.00
C LEU A 23 -4.59 -0.47 5.04
N GLN A 24 -5.89 -0.66 4.80
CA GLN A 24 -6.95 -0.34 5.75
C GLN A 24 -6.86 -1.13 7.05
N ALA A 25 -6.48 -2.41 7.00
CA ALA A 25 -6.29 -3.23 8.19
C ALA A 25 -5.11 -2.74 9.06
N CYS A 26 -4.16 -2.05 8.44
CA CYS A 26 -2.96 -1.52 9.07
C CYS A 26 -3.11 -0.08 9.60
N LEU A 27 -4.21 0.61 9.29
CA LEU A 27 -4.45 1.99 9.74
C LEU A 27 -4.40 2.12 11.26
N THR A 28 -3.42 2.86 11.73
CA THR A 28 -3.25 3.25 13.13
C THR A 28 -3.55 4.73 13.34
N GLY A 29 -3.41 5.53 12.28
CA GLY A 29 -3.56 6.98 12.28
C GLY A 29 -2.35 7.72 12.86
N VAL A 30 -2.34 9.04 12.68
CA VAL A 30 -1.22 9.94 13.02
C VAL A 30 -0.65 9.67 14.41
N GLY A 31 0.63 9.32 14.48
CA GLY A 31 1.40 9.05 15.68
C GLY A 31 1.13 7.70 16.35
N GLY A 32 0.30 6.85 15.74
CA GLY A 32 0.05 5.49 16.18
C GLY A 32 1.01 4.54 15.51
N THR A 33 2.02 4.02 16.21
CA THR A 33 2.97 3.08 15.59
C THR A 33 2.25 1.88 14.97
N PHE A 34 2.60 1.56 13.72
CA PHE A 34 2.00 0.44 13.00
C PHE A 34 2.17 -0.90 13.75
N LEU A 35 1.25 -1.85 13.50
CA LEU A 35 1.28 -3.17 14.14
C LEU A 35 2.32 -4.10 13.48
N PRO A 36 2.79 -5.15 14.19
CA PRO A 36 3.64 -6.16 13.56
C PRO A 36 2.94 -6.80 12.35
N GLY A 37 3.59 -6.79 11.19
CA GLY A 37 3.01 -7.25 9.92
C GLY A 37 2.47 -6.13 9.03
N CYS A 38 2.53 -4.87 9.48
CA CYS A 38 2.11 -3.69 8.71
C CYS A 38 3.29 -2.82 8.24
N GLN A 39 4.52 -3.33 8.33
CA GLN A 39 5.72 -2.60 7.88
C GLN A 39 5.70 -2.25 6.39
N ASP A 40 4.97 -3.01 5.59
CA ASP A 40 4.80 -2.81 4.16
C ASP A 40 3.74 -1.75 3.83
N ALA A 41 2.83 -1.47 4.77
CA ALA A 41 1.79 -0.45 4.64
C ALA A 41 2.24 0.95 5.14
N ASP A 42 3.41 1.07 5.77
CA ASP A 42 4.11 2.34 6.05
C ASP A 42 4.84 2.76 4.76
N LEU A 43 4.15 3.59 3.97
CA LEU A 43 4.57 4.01 2.65
C LEU A 43 5.39 5.30 2.70
N ASP A 44 5.17 6.17 3.69
CA ASP A 44 5.93 7.42 3.81
C ASP A 44 7.18 7.30 4.73
N GLY A 45 7.29 6.19 5.47
CA GLY A 45 8.44 5.81 6.29
C GLY A 45 8.47 6.49 7.66
N ASP A 46 7.32 6.92 8.19
CA ASP A 46 7.21 7.66 9.44
C ASP A 46 6.87 6.82 10.68
N PHE A 47 6.76 5.49 10.50
CA PHE A 47 6.41 4.48 11.49
C PHE A 47 4.94 4.41 11.90
N ASP A 48 4.04 5.11 11.23
CA ASP A 48 2.61 4.87 11.33
C ASP A 48 1.98 4.52 9.98
N VAL A 49 0.67 4.25 9.97
CA VAL A 49 -0.11 4.08 8.74
C VAL A 49 -1.32 4.98 8.87
N ASP A 50 -1.33 6.04 8.09
CA ASP A 50 -2.29 7.12 8.18
C ASP A 50 -2.77 7.66 6.81
N GLY A 51 -3.24 8.91 6.80
CA GLY A 51 -3.73 9.55 5.58
C GLY A 51 -2.65 9.84 4.53
N LEU A 52 -1.38 9.95 4.94
CA LEU A 52 -0.25 10.14 4.04
C LEU A 52 0.02 8.87 3.24
N ASP A 53 -0.01 7.71 3.87
CA ASP A 53 0.09 6.41 3.17
C ASP A 53 -1.08 6.20 2.22
N ILE A 54 -2.30 6.53 2.65
CA ILE A 54 -3.46 6.49 1.75
C ILE A 54 -3.25 7.39 0.53
N ALA A 55 -2.67 8.58 0.70
CA ALA A 55 -2.43 9.50 -0.41
C ALA A 55 -1.40 8.96 -1.40
N ILE A 56 -0.34 8.30 -0.90
CA ILE A 56 0.65 7.60 -1.73
C ILE A 56 -0.02 6.45 -2.48
N PHE A 57 -0.78 5.61 -1.79
CA PHE A 57 -1.52 4.49 -2.37
C PHE A 57 -2.46 4.91 -3.51
N LEU A 58 -3.23 5.98 -3.30
CA LEU A 58 -4.14 6.50 -4.34
C LEU A 58 -3.41 7.04 -5.58
N GLY A 59 -2.12 7.40 -5.46
CA GLY A 59 -1.28 7.73 -6.59
C GLY A 59 -0.96 6.53 -7.49
N CYS A 60 -1.01 5.32 -6.93
CA CYS A 60 -0.63 4.06 -7.59
C CYS A 60 -1.82 3.17 -7.96
N LEU A 61 -3.01 3.50 -7.47
CA LEU A 61 -4.23 2.76 -7.75
C LEU A 61 -4.47 2.66 -9.27
N SER A 62 -4.38 1.43 -9.77
CA SER A 62 -4.57 1.10 -11.18
C SER A 62 -5.92 0.43 -11.41
N GLY A 63 -6.34 -0.40 -10.45
CA GLY A 63 -7.59 -1.14 -10.45
C GLY A 63 -7.42 -2.60 -10.89
N PRO A 64 -8.47 -3.42 -10.68
CA PRO A 64 -8.39 -4.86 -10.85
C PRO A 64 -8.07 -5.23 -12.30
N HIS A 65 -7.13 -6.15 -12.45
CA HIS A 65 -6.59 -6.66 -13.71
C HIS A 65 -5.91 -5.60 -14.60
N ILE A 66 -5.51 -4.47 -14.02
CA ILE A 66 -4.72 -3.44 -14.70
C ILE A 66 -3.32 -3.46 -14.10
N VAL A 67 -2.35 -3.94 -14.87
CA VAL A 67 -0.95 -4.03 -14.42
C VAL A 67 -0.51 -2.69 -13.83
N ALA A 68 -0.05 -2.72 -12.57
CA ALA A 68 0.30 -1.51 -11.86
C ALA A 68 1.52 -0.82 -12.49
N ASP A 69 1.59 0.50 -12.31
CA ASP A 69 2.71 1.28 -12.83
C ASP A 69 3.98 0.98 -12.02
N THR A 70 4.97 0.34 -12.67
CA THR A 70 6.27 0.04 -12.07
C THR A 70 7.07 1.28 -11.63
N SER A 71 6.69 2.47 -12.11
CA SER A 71 7.28 3.74 -11.70
C SER A 71 6.60 4.38 -10.50
N CYS A 72 5.55 3.73 -9.97
CA CYS A 72 4.97 4.19 -8.73
C CYS A 72 5.97 4.01 -7.59
N LEU A 73 6.24 5.10 -6.88
CA LEU A 73 7.18 5.12 -5.78
C LEU A 73 6.39 5.41 -4.49
N PRO A 74 6.72 4.73 -3.39
CA PRO A 74 6.45 5.27 -2.07
C PRO A 74 7.20 6.59 -1.87
#